data_AF-A0AB36ZX55-F1
#
_entry.id   AF-A0AB36ZX55-F1
#
_cell.length_a   1.000
_cell.length_b   1.000
_cell.length_c   1.000
_cell.angle_alpha   90.00
_cell.angle_beta   90.00
_cell.angle_gamma   90.00
#
_symmetry.space_group_name_H-M   'P 1'
#
loop_
_entity.id
_entity.type
_entity.pdbx_description
1 polymer ?
#
loop_
_entity_poly.entity_id
_entity_poly.type
_entity_poly.pdbx_seq_one_letter_code
_entity_poly.pdbx_strand_id
1 'polypeptide(L)'
;MKRKIYIVSTLIIVILIGFVGGAVDILLSDSVIKIANDLGYPLYFFTALGVLKIVGGAMLLLPKKLDRIRDFAYAGFALDFLFASYSHYSSGSNIEEVIIPFVFLVILAISFSLKNKTTLFKSSEL
;
A
#
# COMPACT_ATOMS: atom_id res chain seq x y z
N MET A 1 16.02 -11.73 13.61
CA MET A 1 14.63 -11.99 13.20
C MET A 1 13.85 -10.72 12.82
N LYS A 2 13.72 -9.74 13.73
CA LYS A 2 12.98 -8.48 13.51
C LYS A 2 13.30 -7.76 12.19
N ARG A 3 14.59 -7.71 11.79
CA ARG A 3 15.00 -7.12 10.52
C ARG A 3 14.42 -7.81 9.28
N LYS A 4 14.44 -9.15 9.25
CA LYS A 4 13.91 -9.92 8.12
C LYS A 4 12.41 -9.67 7.97
N ILE A 5 11.67 -9.65 9.09
CA ILE A 5 10.23 -9.38 9.10
C ILE A 5 9.94 -7.99 8.52
N TYR A 6 10.66 -6.95 8.98
CA TYR A 6 10.51 -5.60 8.44
C TYR A 6 10.77 -5.51 6.94
N ILE A 7 11.86 -6.12 6.45
CA ILE A 7 12.19 -6.10 5.02
C ILE A 7 11.09 -6.80 4.22
N VAL A 8 10.67 -8.00 4.65
CA VAL A 8 9.64 -8.77 3.95
C VAL A 8 8.31 -8.03 3.95
N SER A 9 7.83 -7.54 5.10
CA SER A 9 6.55 -6.83 5.16
C SER A 9 6.57 -5.53 4.35
N THR A 10 7.69 -4.81 4.33
CA THR A 10 7.83 -3.60 3.51
C THR A 10 7.87 -3.92 2.02
N LEU A 11 8.65 -4.93 1.60
CA LEU A 11 8.74 -5.32 0.19
C LEU A 11 7.41 -5.87 -0.34
N ILE A 12 6.63 -6.58 0.49
CA ILE A 12 5.28 -7.02 0.12
C ILE A 12 4.42 -5.81 -0.27
N ILE A 13 4.37 -4.77 0.55
CA ILE A 13 3.58 -3.55 0.24
C ILE A 13 4.14 -2.84 -0.98
N VAL A 14 5.44 -2.61 -1.03
CA VAL A 14 6.08 -1.86 -2.11
C VAL A 14 5.88 -2.54 -3.46
N ILE A 15 6.14 -3.84 -3.55
CA ILE A 15 6.08 -4.57 -4.81
C ILE A 15 4.62 -4.81 -5.20
N LEU A 16 3.82 -5.43 -4.33
CA LEU A 16 2.48 -5.89 -4.71
C LEU A 16 1.49 -4.74 -4.82
N ILE A 17 1.51 -3.78 -3.89
CA ILE A 17 0.52 -2.71 -3.85
C ILE A 17 1.08 -1.44 -4.49
N GLY A 18 2.28 -1.03 -4.11
CA GLY A 18 2.90 0.20 -4.59
C GLY A 18 3.13 0.18 -6.10
N PHE A 19 3.89 -0.80 -6.58
CA PHE A 19 4.27 -0.87 -7.99
C PHE A 19 3.31 -1.69 -8.84
N VAL A 20 3.05 -2.96 -8.49
CA VAL A 20 2.15 -3.80 -9.29
C VAL A 20 0.72 -3.29 -9.22
N GLY A 21 0.16 -3.10 -8.01
CA GLY A 21 -1.17 -2.55 -7.83
C GLY A 21 -1.31 -1.15 -8.43
N GLY A 22 -0.33 -0.27 -8.21
CA GLY A 22 -0.32 1.06 -8.81
C GLY A 22 -0.31 1.05 -10.35
N ALA A 23 0.46 0.15 -10.97
CA ALA A 23 0.46 -0.01 -12.42
C ALA A 23 -0.88 -0.57 -12.93
N VAL A 24 -1.45 -1.56 -12.25
CA VAL A 24 -2.76 -2.13 -12.57
C VAL A 24 -3.87 -1.07 -12.55
N ASP A 25 -3.86 -0.21 -11.53
CA ASP A 25 -4.81 0.91 -11.39
C ASP A 25 -4.62 1.98 -12.47
N ILE A 26 -3.38 2.33 -12.82
CA ILE A 26 -3.09 3.31 -13.89
C ILE A 26 -3.50 2.77 -15.26
N LEU A 27 -3.23 1.50 -15.52
CA LEU A 27 -3.53 0.85 -16.79
C LEU A 27 -5.02 0.55 -16.97
N LEU A 28 -5.84 0.76 -15.93
CA LEU A 28 -7.28 0.48 -15.93
C LEU A 28 -7.57 -0.92 -16.48
N SER A 29 -6.93 -1.95 -15.91
CA SER A 29 -7.19 -3.33 -16.31
C SER A 29 -8.67 -3.68 -16.18
N ASP A 30 -9.11 -4.73 -16.87
CA ASP A 30 -10.51 -5.18 -16.81
C ASP A 30 -10.99 -5.43 -15.36
N SER A 31 -10.10 -5.91 -14.49
CA SER A 31 -10.39 -6.08 -13.06
C SER A 31 -10.66 -4.75 -12.35
N VAL A 32 -9.89 -3.70 -12.65
CA VAL A 32 -10.07 -2.37 -12.07
C VAL A 32 -11.34 -1.71 -12.59
N ILE A 33 -11.61 -1.81 -13.89
CA ILE A 33 -12.85 -1.29 -14.49
C ILE A 33 -14.07 -1.96 -13.84
N LYS A 34 -14.00 -3.28 -13.63
CA LYS A 34 -15.07 -4.02 -12.93
C LYS A 34 -15.24 -3.50 -11.49
N ILE A 35 -14.16 -3.42 -10.71
CA ILE A 35 -14.20 -2.90 -9.33
C ILE A 35 -14.75 -1.47 -9.29
N ALA A 36 -14.38 -0.62 -10.25
CA ALA A 36 -14.86 0.75 -10.33
C ALA A 36 -16.39 0.80 -10.54
N ASN A 37 -16.92 -0.05 -11.43
CA ASN A 37 -18.35 -0.16 -11.66
C ASN A 37 -19.08 -0.72 -10.43
N ASP A 38 -18.55 -1.78 -9.82
CA ASP A 38 -19.14 -2.44 -8.65
C ASP A 38 -19.18 -1.49 -7.43
N LEU A 39 -18.16 -0.64 -7.28
CA LEU A 39 -18.07 0.36 -6.19
C LEU A 39 -18.73 1.70 -6.53
N GLY A 40 -19.11 1.94 -7.79
CA GLY A 40 -19.65 3.24 -8.25
C GLY A 40 -18.61 4.36 -8.31
N TYR A 41 -17.32 4.02 -8.43
CA TYR A 41 -16.22 4.97 -8.52
C TYR A 41 -15.89 5.36 -9.96
N PRO A 42 -15.57 6.64 -10.22
CA PRO A 42 -15.14 7.05 -11.55
C PRO A 42 -13.73 6.52 -11.85
N LEU A 43 -13.45 6.13 -13.09
CA LEU A 43 -12.16 5.51 -13.46
C LEU A 43 -10.94 6.39 -13.14
N TYR A 44 -11.06 7.72 -13.25
CA TYR A 44 -9.95 8.63 -12.94
C TYR A 44 -9.49 8.51 -11.47
N PHE A 45 -10.38 8.09 -10.56
CA PHE A 45 -10.03 7.84 -9.16
C PHE A 45 -8.94 6.78 -9.05
N PHE A 46 -9.09 5.66 -9.76
CA PHE A 46 -8.10 4.58 -9.78
C PHE A 46 -6.81 5.02 -10.45
N THR A 47 -6.87 5.75 -11.56
CA THR A 47 -5.64 6.26 -12.18
C THR A 47 -4.87 7.18 -11.22
N ALA A 48 -5.55 8.09 -10.52
CA ALA A 48 -4.93 8.96 -9.53
C ALA A 48 -4.39 8.17 -8.33
N LEU A 49 -5.17 7.21 -7.81
CA LEU A 49 -4.77 6.33 -6.72
C LEU A 49 -3.54 5.49 -7.09
N GLY A 50 -3.48 4.98 -8.32
CA GLY A 50 -2.35 4.20 -8.81
C GLY A 50 -1.05 5.00 -8.88
N VAL A 51 -1.11 6.26 -9.32
CA VAL A 51 0.05 7.17 -9.25
C VAL A 51 0.50 7.37 -7.81
N LEU A 52 -0.44 7.60 -6.89
CA LEU A 52 -0.13 7.75 -5.46
C LEU A 52 0.48 6.47 -4.86
N LYS A 53 0.01 5.28 -5.26
CA LYS A 53 0.58 3.99 -4.84
C LYS A 53 2.02 3.83 -5.30
N ILE A 54 2.35 4.19 -6.55
CA ILE A 54 3.73 4.12 -7.05
C ILE A 54 4.64 5.09 -6.27
N VAL A 55 4.20 6.34 -6.09
CA VAL A 55 4.94 7.36 -5.33
C VAL A 55 5.13 6.91 -3.89
N GLY A 56 4.07 6.44 -3.22
CA GLY A 56 4.13 5.91 -1.86
C GLY A 56 5.05 4.71 -1.74
N GLY A 57 5.01 3.78 -2.71
CA GLY A 57 5.89 2.62 -2.77
C GLY A 57 7.36 3.02 -2.86
N ALA A 58 7.69 4.00 -3.69
CA ALA A 58 9.03 4.57 -3.78
C ALA A 58 9.45 5.26 -2.47
N MET A 59 8.55 6.01 -1.83
CA MET A 59 8.81 6.68 -0.55
C MET A 59 9.11 5.69 0.59
N LEU A 60 8.48 4.51 0.61
CA LEU A 60 8.76 3.48 1.62
C LEU A 60 10.18 2.89 1.53
N LEU A 61 10.80 2.93 0.35
CA LEU A 61 12.17 2.46 0.13
C LEU A 61 13.24 3.48 0.57
N LEU A 62 12.84 4.69 0.95
CA LEU A 62 13.80 5.74 1.32
C LEU A 62 14.64 5.37 2.57
N PRO A 63 15.87 5.89 2.66
CA PRO A 63 16.72 5.66 3.82
C PRO A 63 16.12 6.27 5.09
N LYS A 64 16.54 5.73 6.26
CA LYS A 64 16.07 6.19 7.58
C LYS A 64 16.28 7.68 7.83
N LYS A 65 17.24 8.33 7.14
CA LYS A 65 17.45 9.79 7.21
C LYS A 65 16.20 10.59 6.78
N LEU A 66 15.37 10.01 5.91
CA LEU A 66 14.15 10.61 5.37
C LEU A 66 12.89 10.06 6.05
N ASP A 67 12.94 9.79 7.35
CA ASP A 67 11.87 9.06 8.05
C ASP A 67 10.49 9.74 7.98
N ARG A 68 10.46 11.08 7.99
CA ARG A 68 9.23 11.86 7.85
C ARG A 68 8.50 11.59 6.53
N ILE A 69 9.25 11.37 5.45
CA ILE A 69 8.69 11.07 4.13
C ILE A 69 8.09 9.66 4.14
N ARG A 70 8.75 8.71 4.83
CA ARG A 70 8.22 7.36 5.02
C ARG A 70 6.94 7.38 5.84
N ASP A 71 6.89 8.16 6.92
CA ASP A 71 5.68 8.32 7.75
C ASP A 71 4.48 8.77 6.92
N PHE A 72 4.70 9.71 6.00
CA PHE A 72 3.65 10.14 5.07
C PHE A 72 3.19 8.99 4.15
N ALA A 73 4.12 8.20 3.62
CA ALA A 73 3.78 7.02 2.81
C ALA A 73 3.02 5.95 3.61
N TYR A 74 3.42 5.68 4.85
CA TYR A 74 2.70 4.77 5.75
C TYR A 74 1.27 5.27 6.02
N ALA A 75 1.09 6.57 6.28
CA ALA A 75 -0.24 7.15 6.47
C ALA A 75 -1.10 7.03 5.20
N GLY A 76 -0.52 7.32 4.03
CA GLY A 76 -1.20 7.20 2.73
C GLY A 76 -1.70 5.78 2.46
N PHE A 77 -0.84 4.77 2.59
CA PHE A 77 -1.25 3.38 2.42
C PHE A 77 -2.25 2.92 3.49
N ALA A 78 -2.12 3.40 4.73
CA ALA A 78 -3.07 3.05 5.77
C ALA A 78 -4.48 3.56 5.44
N LEU A 79 -4.58 4.79 4.93
CA LEU A 79 -5.85 5.35 4.47
C LEU A 79 -6.38 4.63 3.24
N ASP A 80 -5.53 4.34 2.25
CA ASP A 80 -5.90 3.55 1.06
C ASP A 80 -6.55 2.21 1.46
N PHE A 81 -5.88 1.42 2.30
CA PHE A 81 -6.41 0.13 2.74
C PHE A 81 -7.67 0.25 3.59
N LEU A 82 -7.72 1.22 4.49
CA LEU A 82 -8.89 1.44 5.35
C LEU A 82 -10.12 1.83 4.50
N PHE A 83 -9.95 2.76 3.56
CA PHE A 83 -11.04 3.19 2.70
C PHE A 83 -11.40 2.14 1.65
N ALA A 84 -10.46 1.35 1.16
CA ALA A 84 -10.77 0.20 0.29
C ALA A 84 -11.68 -0.80 1.01
N SER A 85 -11.32 -1.24 2.22
CA SER A 85 -12.18 -2.11 3.04
C SER A 85 -13.54 -1.47 3.33
N TYR A 86 -13.57 -0.18 3.68
CA TYR A 86 -14.83 0.53 3.95
C TYR A 86 -15.72 0.65 2.70
N SER A 87 -15.12 0.88 1.53
CA SER A 87 -15.84 0.97 0.25
C SER A 87 -16.49 -0.36 -0.09
N HIS A 88 -15.72 -1.46 -0.05
CA HIS A 88 -16.26 -2.80 -0.27
C HIS A 88 -17.38 -3.15 0.72
N TYR A 89 -17.19 -2.84 2.01
CA TYR A 89 -18.23 -3.07 3.02
C TYR A 89 -19.51 -2.28 2.71
N SER A 90 -19.37 -1.01 2.35
CA SER A 90 -20.50 -0.11 2.08
C SER A 90 -21.24 -0.44 0.79
N SER A 91 -20.54 -0.96 -0.21
CA SER A 91 -21.12 -1.38 -1.50
C SER A 91 -21.75 -2.78 -1.45
N GLY A 92 -21.67 -3.49 -0.31
CA GLY A 92 -22.20 -4.85 -0.18
C GLY A 92 -21.38 -5.90 -0.94
N SER A 93 -20.09 -5.63 -1.18
CA SER A 93 -19.16 -6.60 -1.75
C SER A 93 -19.06 -7.88 -0.91
N ASN A 94 -18.49 -8.92 -1.52
CA ASN A 94 -18.16 -10.16 -0.83
C ASN A 94 -17.18 -9.89 0.34
N ILE A 95 -17.29 -10.69 1.39
CA ILE A 95 -16.48 -10.53 2.61
C ILE A 95 -14.97 -10.59 2.32
N GLU A 96 -14.55 -11.34 1.31
CA GLU A 96 -13.16 -11.45 0.88
C GLU A 96 -12.60 -10.09 0.41
N GLU A 97 -13.38 -9.34 -0.36
CA GLU A 97 -13.00 -8.02 -0.87
C GLU A 97 -12.89 -6.97 0.26
N VAL A 98 -13.63 -7.17 1.36
CA VAL A 98 -13.52 -6.34 2.57
C VAL A 98 -12.26 -6.70 3.37
N ILE A 99 -11.97 -8.00 3.51
CA ILE A 99 -10.89 -8.51 4.37
C ILE A 99 -9.51 -8.31 3.73
N ILE A 100 -9.38 -8.50 2.41
CA ILE A 100 -8.07 -8.45 1.74
C ILE A 100 -7.32 -7.12 1.99
N PRO A 101 -7.91 -5.92 1.77
CA PRO A 101 -7.22 -4.66 2.07
C PRO A 101 -6.89 -4.52 3.56
N PHE A 102 -7.77 -5.02 4.45
CA PHE A 102 -7.52 -5.02 5.89
C PHE A 102 -6.32 -5.88 6.29
N VAL A 103 -6.09 -7.02 5.62
CA VAL A 103 -4.88 -7.83 5.83
C VAL A 103 -3.64 -7.05 5.43
N PHE A 104 -3.66 -6.30 4.31
CA PHE A 104 -2.54 -5.44 3.93
C PHE A 104 -2.31 -4.30 4.92
N LEU A 105 -3.38 -3.75 5.53
CA LEU A 105 -3.26 -2.78 6.62
C LEU A 105 -2.53 -3.37 7.84
N VAL A 106 -2.82 -4.63 8.20
CA VAL A 106 -2.11 -5.32 9.29
C VAL A 106 -0.64 -5.54 8.93
N ILE A 107 -0.33 -5.96 7.71
CA ILE A 107 1.06 -6.12 7.22
C ILE A 107 1.82 -4.78 7.28
N LEU A 108 1.17 -3.69 6.86
CA LEU A 108 1.70 -2.34 6.91
C LEU A 108 1.97 -1.90 8.36
N ALA A 109 1.04 -2.17 9.29
CA ALA A 109 1.21 -1.85 10.71
C ALA A 109 2.37 -2.64 11.35
N ILE A 110 2.58 -3.91 10.96
CA ILE A 110 3.74 -4.71 11.38
C ILE A 110 5.03 -4.08 10.84
N SER A 111 5.06 -3.70 9.56
CA SER A 111 6.20 -3.00 8.95
C SER A 111 6.53 -1.71 9.72
N PHE A 112 5.52 -0.86 9.96
CA PHE A 112 5.66 0.41 10.67
C PHE A 112 6.22 0.23 12.09
N SER A 113 5.69 -0.74 12.84
CA SER A 113 6.11 -1.03 14.22
C SER A 113 7.58 -1.47 14.34
N LEU A 114 8.16 -2.00 13.25
CA LEU A 114 9.55 -2.45 13.19
C LEU A 114 10.49 -1.42 12.54
N LYS A 115 9.94 -0.42 11.83
CA LYS A 115 10.67 0.61 11.09
C LYS A 115 11.73 1.36 11.92
N ASN A 116 11.43 1.71 13.18
CA ASN A 116 12.39 2.47 14.00
C ASN A 116 13.52 1.61 14.55
N LYS A 117 13.26 0.29 14.68
CA LYS A 117 14.16 -0.71 15.25
C LYS A 117 15.10 -1.31 14.20
N THR A 118 14.95 -0.97 12.92
CA THR A 118 15.67 -1.61 11.81
C THR A 118 15.82 -0.65 10.63
N THR A 119 16.93 -0.73 9.89
CA THR A 119 17.12 -0.03 8.62
C THR A 119 17.04 -1.01 7.44
N LEU A 120 16.51 -0.54 6.29
CA LEU A 120 16.56 -1.29 5.02
C LEU A 120 18.01 -1.45 4.54
N PHE A 121 18.81 -0.38 4.63
CA PHE A 121 20.22 -0.35 4.26
C PHE A 121 21.13 -0.42 5.49
N LYS A 122 22.24 -1.15 5.38
CA LYS A 122 23.25 -1.24 6.44
C LYS A 122 24.04 0.08 6.47
N SER A 123 24.34 0.59 7.66
CA SER A 123 25.07 1.87 7.84
C SER A 123 26.52 1.86 7.33
N SER A 124 27.01 0.75 6.77
CA SER A 124 28.34 0.61 6.16
C SER A 124 28.35 0.87 4.65
N GLU A 125 27.21 1.21 4.04
CA GLU A 125 27.06 1.41 2.58
C GLU A 125 26.64 2.85 2.22
N LEU A 126 26.82 3.80 3.14
CA LEU A 126 26.66 5.25 2.95
C LEU A 126 27.82 5.97 3.63
#